data_AF-A0A852K9L3-F1
#
_entry.id   AF-A0A852K9L3-F1
#
_cell.length_a   1.000
_cell.length_b   1.000
_cell.length_c   1.000
_cell.angle_alpha   90.00
_cell.angle_beta   90.00
_cell.angle_gamma   90.00
#
_symmetry.space_group_name_H-M   'P 1'
#
loop_
_entity.id
_entity.type
_entity.pdbx_description
1 polymer ?
#
loop_
_entity_poly.entity_id
_entity_poly.type
_entity_poly.pdbx_seq_one_letter_code
_entity_poly.pdbx_strand_id
1 'polypeptide(L)'
;LAGHSQILNKILTFNDVLLSPCDPDCTSMVDDVYQCLSAILATARGPRALVTKGTVSALCQAYLNGGHGSERALTLLVGLLAVAEAKCWQRDAPQLLAVLTKLSSDFLKAEDMTKFELCEVLPRFIPLSHPLTENSQGSECLCRLYKGLADVLGSKLSQSQRDPALKLAASLVQACGAEWIPAGRAGSKFLALLVNLACVEVRLTLEEPDPLEVEGKKEVVTACYVLMEMGIQECLREENPLLENMQKMQLMRIMEEAFGAVIFYLRQVKQEELQDPFIFASVRVLGAWMAEETSSLKQEICELLPFLVDYARKLFKEGSPAVNPPQAELVSTESSALPQDALRFLLPGFCHLTAEDKPRDILIAEGAPALLCEYFLQQWEVLTSEPTAPAPLTSTEMSLQTMCGIFLNLVVTAPDVVRRDKTFSSLMDVLLKSLPLLLPQKHHLVLTANVATLGLMMARILAGSA
;
A
#
# COMPACT_ATOMS: atom_id res chain seq x y z
N LEU A 1 35.12 5.84 -0.61
CA LEU A 1 35.73 6.76 0.39
C LEU A 1 34.72 7.32 1.38
N ALA A 2 33.56 7.85 0.93
CA ALA A 2 32.56 8.51 1.81
C ALA A 2 31.97 7.63 2.93
N GLY A 3 31.90 6.30 2.74
CA GLY A 3 31.44 5.36 3.76
C GLY A 3 32.50 4.97 4.81
N HIS A 4 33.72 5.52 4.71
CA HIS A 4 34.81 5.21 5.62
C HIS A 4 34.57 5.85 7.00
N SER A 5 34.95 5.16 8.08
CA SER A 5 34.68 5.58 9.47
C SER A 5 35.19 7.00 9.79
N GLN A 6 36.36 7.37 9.24
CA GLN A 6 36.93 8.70 9.42
C GLN A 6 36.03 9.81 8.85
N ILE A 7 35.39 9.59 7.70
CA ILE A 7 34.48 10.56 7.08
C ILE A 7 33.15 10.60 7.85
N LEU A 8 32.61 9.43 8.23
CA LEU A 8 31.38 9.37 9.04
C LEU A 8 31.53 10.06 10.41
N ASN A 9 32.75 10.07 10.97
CA ASN A 9 33.03 10.79 12.21
C ASN A 9 33.00 12.32 12.05
N LYS A 10 33.13 12.84 10.83
CA LYS A 10 33.07 14.28 10.53
C LYS A 10 31.67 14.83 10.31
N ILE A 11 30.63 13.98 10.27
CA ILE A 11 29.24 14.41 10.06
C ILE A 11 28.80 15.51 11.05
N LEU A 12 29.21 15.44 12.32
CA LEU A 12 28.88 16.49 13.30
C LEU A 12 29.50 17.84 12.91
N THR A 13 30.77 17.83 12.51
CA THR A 13 31.45 19.04 12.01
C THR A 13 30.79 19.59 10.75
N PHE A 14 30.32 18.72 9.85
CA PHE A 14 29.56 19.14 8.68
C PHE A 14 28.25 19.82 9.07
N ASN A 15 27.53 19.27 10.04
CA ASN A 15 26.31 19.87 10.56
C ASN A 15 26.57 21.25 11.21
N ASP A 16 27.66 21.38 11.97
CA ASP A 16 28.04 22.67 12.58
C ASP A 16 28.32 23.75 11.52
N VAL A 17 28.95 23.38 10.40
CA VAL A 17 29.18 24.30 9.26
C VAL A 17 27.87 24.74 8.63
N LEU A 18 26.90 23.84 8.45
CA LEU A 18 25.58 24.20 7.90
C LEU A 18 24.78 25.15 8.80
N LEU A 19 24.99 25.07 10.12
CA LEU A 19 24.27 25.88 11.11
C LEU A 19 24.97 27.22 11.43
N SER A 20 26.24 27.36 11.05
CA SER A 20 27.01 28.56 11.30
C SER A 20 26.52 29.72 10.40
N PRO A 21 26.46 30.96 10.90
CA PRO A 21 26.12 32.12 10.07
C PRO A 21 27.13 32.26 8.94
N CYS A 22 26.63 32.28 7.69
CA CYS A 22 27.46 32.24 6.50
C CYS A 22 27.95 33.66 6.14
N ASP A 23 29.26 33.89 6.27
CA ASP A 23 29.96 35.02 5.65
C ASP A 23 30.13 34.71 4.14
N PRO A 24 30.00 35.68 3.20
CA PRO A 24 30.26 35.48 1.77
C PRO A 24 31.51 34.62 1.42
N ASP A 25 32.57 34.71 2.22
CA ASP A 25 33.82 33.95 2.02
C ASP A 25 33.72 32.45 2.40
N CYS A 26 32.68 32.04 3.14
CA CYS A 26 32.46 30.66 3.61
C CYS A 26 31.58 29.80 2.67
N THR A 27 31.10 30.37 1.56
CA THR A 27 30.18 29.70 0.61
C THR A 27 30.77 28.43 0.00
N SER A 28 32.07 28.43 -0.33
CA SER A 28 32.79 27.26 -0.83
C SER A 28 32.81 26.11 0.17
N MET A 29 32.99 26.40 1.46
CA MET A 29 32.99 25.39 2.52
C MET A 29 31.61 24.75 2.68
N VAL A 30 30.55 25.55 2.58
CA VAL A 30 29.16 25.05 2.61
C VAL A 30 28.88 24.15 1.40
N ASP A 31 29.39 24.50 0.22
CA ASP A 31 29.26 23.69 -0.99
C ASP A 31 29.95 22.32 -0.84
N ASP A 32 31.19 22.32 -0.33
CA ASP A 32 31.96 21.09 -0.05
C ASP A 32 31.24 20.21 0.98
N VAL A 33 30.62 20.81 1.99
CA VAL A 33 29.83 20.08 2.99
C VAL A 33 28.62 19.41 2.34
N TYR A 34 27.84 20.11 1.51
CA TYR A 34 26.71 19.51 0.80
C TYR A 34 27.15 18.36 -0.12
N GLN A 35 28.30 18.50 -0.78
CA GLN A 35 28.87 17.44 -1.61
C GLN A 35 29.27 16.23 -0.76
N CYS A 36 29.90 16.45 0.40
CA CYS A 36 30.27 15.38 1.33
C CYS A 36 29.05 14.65 1.87
N LEU A 37 28.00 15.37 2.29
CA LEU A 37 26.77 14.78 2.80
C LEU A 37 26.03 13.98 1.71
N SER A 38 25.97 14.50 0.48
CA SER A 38 25.43 13.78 -0.68
C SER A 38 26.20 12.48 -0.94
N ALA A 39 27.53 12.53 -0.91
CA ALA A 39 28.37 11.36 -1.12
C ALA A 39 28.23 10.33 0.02
N ILE A 40 28.01 10.78 1.26
CA ILE A 40 27.72 9.88 2.39
C ILE A 40 26.36 9.22 2.20
N LEU A 41 25.32 10.00 1.86
CA LEU A 41 23.96 9.50 1.64
C LEU A 41 23.91 8.36 0.62
N ALA A 42 24.72 8.46 -0.44
CA ALA A 42 24.85 7.43 -1.48
C ALA A 42 25.53 6.12 -1.03
N THR A 43 25.94 5.99 0.25
CA THR A 43 26.57 4.76 0.77
C THR A 43 25.62 3.94 1.64
N ALA A 44 25.81 2.61 1.67
CA ALA A 44 24.95 1.71 2.44
C ALA A 44 24.83 2.03 3.95
N ARG A 45 25.89 2.57 4.58
CA ARG A 45 25.89 2.95 6.00
C ARG A 45 25.57 4.42 6.24
N GLY A 46 25.55 5.22 5.19
CA GLY A 46 25.44 6.67 5.23
C GLY A 46 24.13 7.18 5.82
N PRO A 47 22.95 6.81 5.28
CA PRO A 47 21.66 7.29 5.77
C PRO A 47 21.51 7.08 7.29
N ARG A 48 21.84 5.88 7.78
CA ARG A 48 21.81 5.58 9.21
C ARG A 48 22.74 6.48 10.03
N ALA A 49 23.97 6.70 9.55
CA ALA A 49 24.94 7.55 10.23
C ALA A 49 24.49 9.02 10.26
N LEU A 50 23.96 9.53 9.14
CA LEU A 50 23.46 10.91 9.01
C LEU A 50 22.29 11.17 9.97
N VAL A 51 21.30 10.27 10.01
CA VAL A 51 20.15 10.36 10.92
C VAL A 51 20.59 10.26 12.38
N THR A 52 21.47 9.32 12.72
CA THR A 52 21.93 9.14 14.11
C THR A 52 22.70 10.36 14.63
N LYS A 53 23.44 11.05 13.75
CA LYS A 53 24.29 12.21 14.09
C LYS A 53 23.58 13.56 13.90
N GLY A 54 22.25 13.59 13.81
CA GLY A 54 21.46 14.84 13.84
C GLY A 54 21.50 15.65 12.54
N THR A 55 21.85 15.03 11.41
CA THR A 55 21.92 15.72 10.12
C THR A 55 20.55 16.20 9.66
N VAL A 56 19.47 15.44 9.95
CA VAL A 56 18.10 15.81 9.58
C VAL A 56 17.73 17.16 10.19
N SER A 57 17.91 17.34 11.50
CA SER A 57 17.67 18.61 12.19
C SER A 57 18.49 19.76 11.60
N ALA A 58 19.77 19.54 11.31
CA ALA A 58 20.64 20.55 10.72
C ALA A 58 20.18 20.99 9.31
N LEU A 59 19.78 20.04 8.47
CA LEU A 59 19.25 20.32 7.14
C LEU A 59 17.88 21.03 7.20
N CYS A 60 17.00 20.63 8.11
CA CYS A 60 15.73 21.32 8.33
C CYS A 60 15.96 22.79 8.69
N GLN A 61 16.88 23.07 9.62
CA GLN A 61 17.21 24.44 10.00
C GLN A 61 17.85 25.22 8.84
N ALA A 62 18.79 24.63 8.11
CA ALA A 62 19.41 25.26 6.95
C ALA A 62 18.38 25.63 5.88
N TYR A 63 17.41 24.75 5.60
CA TYR A 63 16.31 25.03 4.66
C TYR A 63 15.35 26.11 5.17
N LEU A 64 14.99 26.07 6.45
CA LEU A 64 14.07 27.05 7.05
C LEU A 64 14.68 28.46 7.07
N ASN A 65 15.98 28.57 7.35
CA ASN A 65 16.70 29.84 7.36
C ASN A 65 16.80 30.52 5.98
N GLY A 66 16.68 29.75 4.88
CA GLY A 66 16.65 30.30 3.52
C GLY A 66 17.97 30.91 3.04
N GLY A 67 19.10 30.49 3.60
CA GLY A 67 20.45 30.94 3.21
C GLY A 67 21.03 30.21 1.99
N HIS A 68 22.31 30.44 1.71
CA HIS A 68 23.04 29.75 0.63
C HIS A 68 22.94 28.23 0.75
N GLY A 69 22.50 27.57 -0.32
CA GLY A 69 22.34 26.11 -0.36
C GLY A 69 21.05 25.57 0.25
N SER A 70 20.04 26.41 0.55
CA SER A 70 18.72 25.96 1.03
C SER A 70 18.11 24.83 0.17
N GLU A 71 18.18 24.96 -1.15
CA GLU A 71 17.66 23.94 -2.08
C GLU A 71 18.44 22.62 -2.02
N ARG A 72 19.74 22.68 -1.72
CA ARG A 72 20.55 21.48 -1.51
C ARG A 72 20.20 20.81 -0.18
N ALA A 73 19.87 21.59 0.86
CA ALA A 73 19.36 21.04 2.10
C ALA A 73 18.03 20.30 1.88
N LEU A 74 17.10 20.90 1.13
CA LEU A 74 15.83 20.28 0.77
C LEU A 74 16.05 18.99 -0.05
N THR A 75 16.93 19.03 -1.05
CA THR A 75 17.27 17.85 -1.87
C THR A 75 17.84 16.70 -1.02
N LEU A 76 18.72 16.99 -0.07
CA LEU A 76 19.26 15.99 0.85
C LEU A 76 18.21 15.45 1.84
N LEU A 77 17.30 16.30 2.32
CA LEU A 77 16.17 15.85 3.14
C LEU A 77 15.28 14.88 2.37
N VAL A 78 14.94 15.21 1.13
CA VAL A 78 14.19 14.31 0.23
C VAL A 78 14.90 12.96 0.07
N GLY A 79 16.20 12.97 -0.18
CA GLY A 79 16.99 11.74 -0.31
C GLY A 79 17.09 10.93 1.00
N LEU A 80 17.19 11.59 2.16
CA LEU A 80 17.16 10.93 3.46
C LEU A 80 15.81 10.31 3.78
N LEU A 81 14.71 11.04 3.50
CA LEU A 81 13.35 10.55 3.71
C LEU A 81 13.05 9.36 2.79
N ALA A 82 13.54 9.36 1.55
CA ALA A 82 13.39 8.24 0.62
C ALA A 82 14.01 6.91 1.12
N VAL A 83 15.03 6.97 1.99
CA VAL A 83 15.78 5.76 2.44
C VAL A 83 15.57 5.45 3.92
N ALA A 84 15.21 6.45 4.73
CA ALA A 84 15.17 6.32 6.19
C ALA A 84 13.98 7.05 6.84
N GLU A 85 12.86 7.23 6.12
CA GLU A 85 11.64 7.95 6.55
C GLU A 85 11.30 7.73 8.03
N ALA A 86 11.02 6.48 8.43
CA ALA A 86 10.56 6.14 9.77
C ALA A 86 11.55 6.60 10.86
N LYS A 87 12.86 6.44 10.62
CA LYS A 87 13.91 6.86 11.58
C LYS A 87 14.07 8.38 11.62
N CYS A 88 13.87 9.07 10.49
CA CYS A 88 13.88 10.53 10.43
C CYS A 88 12.72 11.10 11.26
N TRP A 89 11.49 10.63 11.02
CA TRP A 89 10.31 11.08 11.76
C TRP A 89 10.35 10.71 13.24
N GLN A 90 10.84 9.52 13.59
CA GLN A 90 10.98 9.13 15.00
C GLN A 90 11.89 10.08 15.80
N ARG A 91 12.94 10.65 15.17
CA ARG A 91 13.95 11.45 15.87
C ARG A 91 13.72 12.95 15.77
N ASP A 92 13.29 13.42 14.61
CA ASP A 92 13.30 14.83 14.23
C ASP A 92 11.93 15.31 13.74
N ALA A 93 10.83 14.66 14.17
CA ALA A 93 9.46 15.02 13.82
C ALA A 93 9.13 16.52 13.94
N PRO A 94 9.50 17.24 15.03
CA PRO A 94 9.18 18.66 15.14
C PRO A 94 9.84 19.51 14.04
N GLN A 95 11.09 19.22 13.70
CA GLN A 95 11.84 19.92 12.66
C GLN A 95 11.28 19.60 11.27
N LEU A 96 10.95 18.33 11.00
CA LEU A 96 10.31 17.91 9.75
C LEU A 96 8.93 18.52 9.58
N LEU A 97 8.13 18.62 10.65
CA LEU A 97 6.83 19.27 10.63
C LEU A 97 6.93 20.77 10.36
N ALA A 98 7.98 21.44 10.87
CA ALA A 98 8.26 22.84 10.54
C ALA A 98 8.58 23.02 9.05
N VAL A 99 9.35 22.11 8.45
CA VAL A 99 9.62 22.10 7.00
C VAL A 99 8.33 21.86 6.21
N LEU A 100 7.51 20.88 6.59
CA LEU A 100 6.20 20.63 5.97
C LEU A 100 5.26 21.84 6.08
N THR A 101 5.30 22.58 7.20
CA THR A 101 4.53 23.82 7.38
C THR A 101 4.94 24.88 6.36
N LYS A 102 6.25 25.07 6.15
CA LYS A 102 6.78 25.99 5.13
C LYS A 102 6.37 25.53 3.73
N LEU A 103 6.65 24.27 3.36
CA LEU A 103 6.34 23.72 2.04
C LEU A 103 4.84 23.77 1.71
N SER A 104 3.96 23.44 2.66
CA SER A 104 2.51 23.52 2.45
C SER A 104 2.00 24.95 2.34
N SER A 105 2.62 25.91 3.04
CA SER A 105 2.35 27.34 2.85
C SER A 105 2.80 27.82 1.47
N ASP A 106 3.99 27.42 1.04
CA ASP A 106 4.56 27.83 -0.25
C ASP A 106 3.71 27.25 -1.40
N PHE A 107 3.29 25.99 -1.27
CA PHE A 107 2.38 25.33 -2.22
C PHE A 107 1.04 26.03 -2.37
N LEU A 108 0.45 26.48 -1.24
CA LEU A 108 -0.81 27.22 -1.28
C LEU A 108 -0.67 28.61 -1.93
N LYS A 109 0.49 29.26 -1.78
CA LYS A 109 0.76 30.61 -2.29
C LYS A 109 1.29 30.64 -3.72
N ALA A 110 1.88 29.55 -4.20
CA ALA A 110 2.44 29.48 -5.53
C ALA A 110 1.34 29.60 -6.61
N GLU A 111 1.59 30.48 -7.59
CA GLU A 111 0.73 30.73 -8.75
C GLU A 111 1.43 30.39 -10.08
N ASP A 112 2.68 29.94 -10.03
CA ASP A 112 3.52 29.61 -11.18
C ASP A 112 3.90 28.12 -11.21
N MET A 113 4.91 27.76 -12.01
CA MET A 113 5.36 26.38 -12.17
C MET A 113 5.89 25.75 -10.87
N THR A 114 6.33 26.56 -9.90
CA THR A 114 6.83 26.06 -8.60
C THR A 114 5.75 25.28 -7.86
N LYS A 115 4.47 25.57 -8.09
CA LYS A 115 3.35 24.83 -7.50
C LYS A 115 3.38 23.36 -7.86
N PHE A 116 3.74 23.03 -9.10
CA PHE A 116 3.81 21.64 -9.58
C PHE A 116 5.11 20.96 -9.17
N GLU A 117 6.21 21.71 -9.08
CA GLU A 117 7.48 21.22 -8.50
C GLU A 117 7.29 20.82 -7.02
N LEU A 118 6.52 21.61 -6.27
CA LEU A 118 6.18 21.29 -4.88
C LEU A 118 5.33 20.02 -4.76
N CYS A 119 4.49 19.69 -5.74
CA CYS A 119 3.77 18.41 -5.77
C CYS A 119 4.69 17.19 -5.88
N GLU A 120 5.89 17.33 -6.45
CA GLU A 120 6.90 16.25 -6.49
C GLU A 120 7.65 16.12 -5.17
N VAL A 121 7.84 17.22 -4.45
CA VAL A 121 8.62 17.26 -3.20
C VAL A 121 7.78 16.87 -1.98
N LEU A 122 6.57 17.43 -1.87
CA LEU A 122 5.68 17.27 -0.71
C LEU A 122 5.38 15.81 -0.31
N PRO A 123 5.19 14.84 -1.23
CA PRO A 123 4.97 13.44 -0.88
C PRO A 123 6.01 12.88 0.09
N ARG A 124 7.27 13.31 -0.05
CA ARG A 124 8.40 12.82 0.76
C ARG A 124 8.33 13.28 2.22
N PHE A 125 7.59 14.35 2.50
CA PHE A 125 7.39 14.92 3.83
C PHE A 125 6.05 14.53 4.45
N ILE A 126 5.28 13.63 3.82
CA ILE A 126 4.06 13.08 4.41
C ILE A 126 4.43 11.75 5.07
N PRO A 127 4.48 11.65 6.41
CA PRO A 127 4.80 10.40 7.07
C PRO A 127 3.67 9.39 6.91
N LEU A 128 4.00 8.12 6.64
CA LEU A 128 3.03 7.01 6.67
C LEU A 128 2.54 6.64 8.08
N SER A 129 3.06 7.30 9.11
CA SER A 129 2.60 7.16 10.49
C SER A 129 1.48 8.18 10.79
N HIS A 130 0.88 8.12 11.98
CA HIS A 130 -0.23 9.00 12.37
C HIS A 130 0.12 10.41 12.92
N PRO A 131 1.35 10.99 12.85
CA PRO A 131 1.60 12.24 13.57
C PRO A 131 0.89 13.46 12.95
N LEU A 132 0.34 13.38 11.73
CA LEU A 132 -0.29 14.54 11.07
C LEU A 132 -1.69 14.86 11.60
N THR A 133 -2.46 13.87 12.04
CA THR A 133 -3.86 14.07 12.48
C THR A 133 -3.97 14.32 13.98
N GLU A 134 -2.95 13.96 14.75
CA GLU A 134 -2.93 14.11 16.21
C GLU A 134 -2.59 15.53 16.70
N ASN A 135 -1.89 16.33 15.89
CA ASN A 135 -1.42 17.66 16.28
C ASN A 135 -2.07 18.79 15.45
N SER A 136 -2.24 19.96 16.07
CA SER A 136 -2.90 21.12 15.43
C SER A 136 -2.11 21.66 14.23
N GLN A 137 -0.79 21.62 14.31
CA GLN A 137 0.10 22.08 13.23
C GLN A 137 -0.01 21.20 11.98
N GLY A 138 -0.10 19.88 12.16
CA GLY A 138 -0.31 18.89 11.10
C GLY A 138 -1.68 19.05 10.46
N SER A 139 -2.74 19.21 11.25
CA SER A 139 -4.08 19.52 10.72
C SER A 139 -4.09 20.82 9.88
N GLU A 140 -3.34 21.84 10.31
CA GLU A 140 -3.20 23.06 9.51
C GLU A 140 -2.44 22.82 8.19
N CYS A 141 -1.39 22.00 8.21
CA CYS A 141 -0.69 21.57 7.00
C CYS A 141 -1.64 20.82 6.04
N LEU A 142 -2.43 19.87 6.55
CA LEU A 142 -3.42 19.13 5.76
C LEU A 142 -4.44 20.08 5.12
N CYS A 143 -4.92 21.08 5.86
CA CYS A 143 -5.84 22.10 5.34
C CYS A 143 -5.22 22.94 4.21
N ARG A 144 -3.94 23.32 4.33
CA ARG A 144 -3.20 24.03 3.26
C ARG A 144 -3.03 23.14 2.02
N LEU A 145 -2.64 21.87 2.21
CA LEU A 145 -2.45 20.90 1.14
C LEU A 145 -3.76 20.61 0.41
N TYR A 146 -4.87 20.43 1.14
CA TYR A 146 -6.21 20.30 0.56
C TYR A 146 -6.54 21.50 -0.34
N LYS A 147 -6.38 22.73 0.17
CA LYS A 147 -6.70 23.94 -0.60
C LYS A 147 -5.85 24.06 -1.86
N GLY A 148 -4.54 23.79 -1.75
CA GLY A 148 -3.63 23.83 -2.90
C GLY A 148 -3.96 22.76 -3.94
N LEU A 149 -4.27 21.53 -3.52
CA LEU A 149 -4.69 20.46 -4.43
C LEU A 149 -6.05 20.72 -5.07
N ALA A 150 -7.01 21.27 -4.32
CA ALA A 150 -8.33 21.62 -4.85
C ALA A 150 -8.23 22.68 -5.95
N ASP A 151 -7.33 23.65 -5.79
CA ASP A 151 -7.04 24.67 -6.79
C ASP A 151 -6.33 24.09 -8.03
N VAL A 152 -5.31 23.24 -7.83
CA VAL A 152 -4.58 22.57 -8.91
C VAL A 152 -5.50 21.66 -9.71
N LEU A 153 -6.11 20.66 -9.06
CA LEU A 153 -6.91 19.64 -9.73
C LEU A 153 -8.26 20.17 -10.24
N GLY A 154 -8.75 21.28 -9.69
CA GLY A 154 -9.91 21.99 -10.21
C GLY A 154 -9.64 22.79 -11.50
N SER A 155 -8.38 22.98 -11.86
CA SER A 155 -7.95 23.75 -13.04
C SER A 155 -7.76 22.87 -14.28
N LYS A 156 -7.65 23.51 -15.45
CA LYS A 156 -7.32 22.80 -16.70
C LYS A 156 -5.80 22.54 -16.75
N LEU A 157 -5.41 21.29 -16.54
CA LEU A 157 -4.00 20.87 -16.44
C LEU A 157 -3.52 20.08 -17.67
N SER A 158 -2.21 20.17 -17.93
CA SER A 158 -1.47 19.19 -18.73
C SER A 158 -1.17 17.91 -17.92
N GLN A 159 -0.79 16.81 -18.59
CA GLN A 159 -0.41 15.56 -17.90
C GLN A 159 0.76 15.78 -16.93
N SER A 160 1.81 16.47 -17.38
CA SER A 160 2.99 16.84 -16.56
C SER A 160 2.66 17.65 -15.30
N GLN A 161 1.48 18.27 -15.24
CA GLN A 161 1.01 19.03 -14.08
C GLN A 161 0.04 18.22 -13.21
N ARG A 162 -0.76 17.34 -13.83
CA ARG A 162 -1.75 16.50 -13.17
C ARG A 162 -1.10 15.36 -12.40
N ASP A 163 -0.12 14.68 -13.00
CA ASP A 163 0.48 13.47 -12.43
C ASP A 163 1.15 13.71 -11.06
N PRO A 164 1.96 14.79 -10.87
CA PRO A 164 2.51 15.12 -9.55
C PRO A 164 1.42 15.36 -8.50
N ALA A 165 0.32 16.03 -8.88
CA ALA A 165 -0.77 16.36 -7.97
C ALA A 165 -1.57 15.11 -7.55
N LEU A 166 -1.76 14.15 -8.46
CA LEU A 166 -2.38 12.86 -8.13
C LEU A 166 -1.49 12.02 -7.20
N LYS A 167 -0.17 12.00 -7.44
CA LYS A 167 0.80 11.34 -6.54
C LYS A 167 0.80 11.95 -5.13
N LEU A 168 0.72 13.28 -5.03
CA LEU A 168 0.58 13.97 -3.74
C LEU A 168 -0.73 13.62 -3.03
N ALA A 169 -1.86 13.64 -3.74
CA ALA A 169 -3.15 13.26 -3.16
C ALA A 169 -3.16 11.80 -2.68
N ALA A 170 -2.58 10.87 -3.45
CA ALA A 170 -2.45 9.47 -3.04
C ALA A 170 -1.60 9.31 -1.78
N SER A 171 -0.51 10.06 -1.66
CA SER A 171 0.35 10.05 -0.47
C SER A 171 -0.40 10.53 0.78
N LEU A 172 -1.25 11.55 0.65
CA LEU A 172 -2.12 12.00 1.73
C LEU A 172 -3.13 10.92 2.14
N VAL A 173 -3.76 10.26 1.16
CA VAL A 173 -4.71 9.17 1.41
C VAL A 173 -4.04 7.99 2.12
N GLN A 174 -2.80 7.64 1.76
CA GLN A 174 -2.05 6.59 2.45
C GLN A 174 -1.72 6.93 3.91
N ALA A 175 -1.46 8.20 4.20
CA ALA A 175 -1.05 8.65 5.53
C ALA A 175 -2.22 8.87 6.50
N CYS A 176 -3.35 9.42 6.03
CA CYS A 176 -4.47 9.78 6.89
C CYS A 176 -5.86 9.45 6.32
N GLY A 177 -5.94 8.58 5.30
CA GLY A 177 -7.20 8.19 4.70
C GLY A 177 -7.93 9.40 4.09
N ALA A 178 -9.25 9.50 4.34
CA ALA A 178 -10.05 10.62 3.86
C ALA A 178 -10.05 11.84 4.81
N GLU A 179 -9.37 11.78 5.96
CA GLU A 179 -9.47 12.81 7.01
C GLU A 179 -8.92 14.18 6.61
N TRP A 180 -8.02 14.24 5.62
CA TRP A 180 -7.48 15.50 5.09
C TRP A 180 -8.49 16.25 4.20
N ILE A 181 -9.56 15.58 3.77
CA ILE A 181 -10.63 16.19 2.98
C ILE A 181 -11.69 16.75 3.94
N PRO A 182 -12.00 18.06 3.90
CA PRO A 182 -12.95 18.65 4.84
C PRO A 182 -14.37 18.13 4.59
N ALA A 183 -15.14 17.96 5.67
CA ALA A 183 -16.54 17.60 5.57
C ALA A 183 -17.38 18.67 4.82
N GLY A 184 -18.53 18.24 4.32
CA GLY A 184 -19.50 19.10 3.64
C GLY A 184 -19.29 19.22 2.13
N ARG A 185 -20.04 20.13 1.51
CA ARG A 185 -20.22 20.19 0.05
C ARG A 185 -18.92 20.36 -0.74
N ALA A 186 -17.97 21.14 -0.21
CA ALA A 186 -16.71 21.41 -0.90
C ALA A 186 -15.82 20.15 -0.97
N GLY A 187 -15.60 19.49 0.17
CA GLY A 187 -14.80 18.26 0.19
C GLY A 187 -15.47 17.11 -0.53
N SER A 188 -16.81 16.98 -0.44
CA SER A 188 -17.57 16.00 -1.21
C SER A 188 -17.36 16.13 -2.73
N LYS A 189 -17.43 17.37 -3.25
CA LYS A 189 -17.16 17.65 -4.67
C LYS A 189 -15.70 17.38 -5.05
N PHE A 190 -14.78 17.78 -4.19
CA PHE A 190 -13.36 17.56 -4.42
C PHE A 190 -13.00 16.07 -4.42
N LEU A 191 -13.52 15.30 -3.48
CA LEU A 191 -13.37 13.85 -3.43
C LEU A 191 -13.89 13.18 -4.71
N ALA A 192 -15.10 13.54 -5.15
CA ALA A 192 -15.66 13.00 -6.39
C ALA A 192 -14.82 13.36 -7.62
N LEU A 193 -14.29 14.60 -7.68
CA LEU A 193 -13.37 15.02 -8.73
C LEU A 193 -12.07 14.21 -8.70
N LEU A 194 -11.47 14.03 -7.52
CA LEU A 194 -10.22 13.33 -7.32
C LEU A 194 -10.30 11.87 -7.78
N VAL A 195 -11.33 11.14 -7.35
CA VAL A 195 -11.55 9.75 -7.75
C VAL A 195 -11.83 9.65 -9.26
N ASN A 196 -12.63 10.58 -9.82
CA ASN A 196 -12.89 10.62 -11.25
C ASN A 196 -11.60 10.85 -12.06
N LEU A 197 -10.76 11.80 -11.66
CA LEU A 197 -9.47 12.04 -12.32
C LEU A 197 -8.54 10.81 -12.26
N ALA A 198 -8.52 10.11 -11.13
CA ALA A 198 -7.76 8.87 -10.99
C ALA A 198 -8.28 7.78 -11.94
N CYS A 199 -9.59 7.59 -12.03
CA CYS A 199 -10.21 6.63 -12.95
C CYS A 199 -9.91 6.97 -14.41
N VAL A 200 -9.95 8.25 -14.77
CA VAL A 200 -9.61 8.72 -16.13
C VAL A 200 -8.14 8.41 -16.46
N GLU A 201 -7.19 8.65 -15.54
CA GLU A 201 -5.77 8.33 -15.79
C GLU A 201 -5.55 6.83 -15.98
N VAL A 202 -6.18 6.00 -15.14
CA VAL A 202 -6.10 4.53 -15.23
C VAL A 202 -6.61 4.06 -16.59
N ARG A 203 -7.76 4.54 -17.03
CA ARG A 203 -8.32 4.19 -18.34
C ARG A 203 -7.45 4.64 -19.50
N LEU A 204 -7.04 5.90 -19.49
CA LEU A 204 -6.17 6.45 -20.54
C LEU A 204 -4.87 5.65 -20.71
N THR A 205 -4.39 5.04 -19.63
CA THR A 205 -3.14 4.27 -19.66
C THR A 205 -3.35 2.78 -19.96
N LEU A 206 -4.46 2.18 -19.53
CA LEU A 206 -4.64 0.73 -19.53
C LEU A 206 -5.73 0.20 -20.48
N GLU A 207 -6.61 1.04 -21.01
CA GLU A 207 -7.71 0.60 -21.90
C GLU A 207 -7.18 0.20 -23.29
N GLU A 208 -6.16 0.90 -23.79
CA GLU A 208 -5.40 0.54 -25.00
C GLU A 208 -3.90 0.74 -24.72
N PRO A 209 -3.25 -0.21 -24.02
CA PRO A 209 -1.92 0.01 -23.46
C PRO A 209 -0.84 0.03 -24.54
N ASP A 210 -0.13 1.15 -24.67
CA ASP A 210 1.18 1.19 -25.32
C ASP A 210 2.27 0.83 -24.28
N PRO A 211 3.14 -0.17 -24.54
CA PRO A 211 4.12 -0.63 -23.55
C PRO A 211 5.07 0.46 -23.05
N LEU A 212 5.46 1.42 -23.90
CA LEU A 212 6.37 2.50 -23.51
C LEU A 212 5.65 3.54 -22.66
N GLU A 213 4.41 3.87 -23.01
CA GLU A 213 3.58 4.78 -22.22
C GLU A 213 3.24 4.19 -20.85
N VAL A 214 2.88 2.90 -20.78
CA VAL A 214 2.60 2.21 -19.51
C VAL A 214 3.82 2.25 -18.61
N GLU A 215 5.02 1.92 -19.12
CA GLU A 215 6.27 1.95 -18.35
C GLU A 215 6.52 3.34 -17.73
N GLY A 216 6.32 4.40 -18.51
CA GLY A 216 6.47 5.78 -18.04
C GLY A 216 5.41 6.22 -17.02
N LYS A 217 4.29 5.49 -16.90
CA LYS A 217 3.13 5.87 -16.08
C LYS A 217 2.82 4.93 -14.91
N LYS A 218 3.57 3.84 -14.70
CA LYS A 218 3.34 2.88 -13.60
C LYS A 218 3.18 3.57 -12.24
N GLU A 219 4.03 4.55 -11.94
CA GLU A 219 3.98 5.28 -10.66
C GLU A 219 2.69 6.08 -10.48
N VAL A 220 2.25 6.83 -11.49
CA VAL A 220 1.02 7.65 -11.38
C VAL A 220 -0.21 6.75 -11.37
N VAL A 221 -0.24 5.68 -12.16
CA VAL A 221 -1.34 4.71 -12.15
C VAL A 221 -1.44 3.99 -10.81
N THR A 222 -0.31 3.63 -10.20
CA THR A 222 -0.29 3.06 -8.84
C THR A 222 -0.82 4.05 -7.80
N ALA A 223 -0.47 5.35 -7.92
CA ALA A 223 -1.07 6.40 -7.09
C ALA A 223 -2.58 6.52 -7.32
N CYS A 224 -3.05 6.40 -8.56
CA CYS A 224 -4.48 6.41 -8.88
C CYS A 224 -5.22 5.21 -8.27
N TYR A 225 -4.60 4.03 -8.20
CA TYR A 225 -5.19 2.88 -7.52
C TYR A 225 -5.50 3.14 -6.04
N VAL A 226 -4.60 3.83 -5.32
CA VAL A 226 -4.85 4.26 -3.93
C VAL A 226 -6.08 5.17 -3.84
N LEU A 227 -6.21 6.12 -4.78
CA LEU A 227 -7.34 7.04 -4.82
C LEU A 227 -8.65 6.31 -5.14
N MET A 228 -8.60 5.28 -6.00
CA MET A 228 -9.74 4.41 -6.29
C MET A 228 -10.13 3.55 -5.08
N GLU A 229 -9.17 2.95 -4.36
CA GLU A 229 -9.43 2.20 -3.11
C GLU A 229 -10.17 3.09 -2.10
N MET A 230 -9.75 4.35 -1.95
CA MET A 230 -10.42 5.32 -1.08
C MET A 230 -11.82 5.68 -1.62
N GLY A 231 -11.99 5.79 -2.94
CA GLY A 231 -13.30 5.95 -3.57
C GLY A 231 -14.27 4.80 -3.25
N ILE A 232 -13.78 3.55 -3.30
CA ILE A 232 -14.56 2.35 -2.91
C ILE A 232 -14.98 2.46 -1.44
N GLN A 233 -14.02 2.72 -0.54
CA GLN A 233 -14.27 2.84 0.90
C GLN A 233 -15.31 3.92 1.22
N GLU A 234 -15.23 5.10 0.59
CA GLU A 234 -16.21 6.18 0.78
C GLU A 234 -17.60 5.85 0.22
N CYS A 235 -17.68 5.08 -0.87
CA CYS A 235 -18.95 4.64 -1.42
C CYS A 235 -19.67 3.69 -0.43
N LEU A 236 -18.91 2.87 0.28
CA LEU A 236 -19.44 1.88 1.23
C LEU A 236 -19.60 2.40 2.65
N ARG A 237 -18.98 3.55 2.96
CA ARG A 237 -19.09 4.15 4.29
C ARG A 237 -20.53 4.49 4.63
N GLU A 238 -21.03 3.92 5.73
CA GLU A 238 -22.35 4.19 6.28
C GLU A 238 -22.33 5.36 7.28
N GLU A 239 -21.30 5.43 8.12
CA GLU A 239 -21.16 6.46 9.16
C GLU A 239 -20.48 7.72 8.61
N ASN A 240 -21.12 8.88 8.77
CA ASN A 240 -20.58 10.19 8.35
C ASN A 240 -19.97 10.19 6.93
N PRO A 241 -20.68 9.72 5.88
CA PRO A 241 -20.13 9.66 4.54
C PRO A 241 -19.85 11.07 3.98
N LEU A 242 -18.72 11.22 3.28
CA LEU A 242 -18.43 12.46 2.54
C LEU A 242 -19.26 12.60 1.27
N LEU A 243 -19.70 11.48 0.70
CA LEU A 243 -20.42 11.43 -0.58
C LEU A 243 -21.93 11.23 -0.39
N GLU A 244 -22.71 12.01 -1.13
CA GLU A 244 -24.15 11.79 -1.27
C GLU A 244 -24.43 10.55 -2.15
N ASN A 245 -25.60 9.92 -1.97
CA ASN A 245 -25.96 8.69 -2.71
C ASN A 245 -25.88 8.84 -4.24
N MET A 246 -26.24 10.01 -4.79
CA MET A 246 -26.11 10.25 -6.22
C MET A 246 -24.65 10.28 -6.68
N GLN A 247 -23.76 10.85 -5.88
CA GLN A 247 -22.32 10.86 -6.17
C GLN A 247 -21.72 9.47 -6.03
N LYS A 248 -22.12 8.70 -5.01
CA LYS A 248 -21.72 7.30 -4.84
C LYS A 248 -22.07 6.47 -6.09
N MET A 249 -23.32 6.55 -6.55
CA MET A 249 -23.76 5.85 -7.77
C MET A 249 -22.96 6.26 -9.02
N GLN A 250 -22.66 7.56 -9.17
CA GLN A 250 -21.87 8.04 -10.31
C GLN A 250 -20.42 7.57 -10.25
N LEU A 251 -19.80 7.61 -9.08
CA LEU A 251 -18.42 7.14 -8.90
C LEU A 251 -18.31 5.64 -9.12
N MET A 252 -19.27 4.83 -8.64
CA MET A 252 -19.27 3.39 -8.89
C MET A 252 -19.26 3.06 -10.39
N ARG A 253 -20.01 3.80 -11.22
CA ARG A 253 -20.01 3.61 -12.68
C ARG A 253 -18.65 3.96 -13.31
N ILE A 254 -18.05 5.07 -12.88
CA ILE A 254 -16.75 5.50 -13.41
C ILE A 254 -15.64 4.52 -12.97
N MET A 255 -15.69 4.02 -11.74
CA MET A 255 -14.78 3.01 -11.24
C MET A 255 -14.95 1.69 -11.98
N GLU A 256 -16.18 1.27 -12.29
CA GLU A 256 -16.44 0.09 -13.12
C GLU A 256 -15.72 0.18 -14.48
N GLU A 257 -15.80 1.31 -15.17
CA GLU A 257 -15.07 1.52 -16.43
C GLU A 257 -13.54 1.45 -16.23
N ALA A 258 -13.02 2.00 -15.15
CA ALA A 258 -11.59 1.93 -14.82
C ALA A 258 -11.11 0.52 -14.48
N PHE A 259 -11.91 -0.26 -13.73
CA PHE A 259 -11.61 -1.66 -13.45
C PHE A 259 -11.72 -2.53 -14.71
N GLY A 260 -12.59 -2.18 -15.65
CA GLY A 260 -12.58 -2.78 -16.98
C GLY A 260 -11.22 -2.66 -17.67
N ALA A 261 -10.60 -1.48 -17.63
CA ALA A 261 -9.26 -1.25 -18.17
C ALA A 261 -8.17 -2.02 -17.39
N VAL A 262 -8.26 -2.11 -16.05
CA VAL A 262 -7.36 -2.93 -15.23
C VAL A 262 -7.44 -4.41 -15.62
N ILE A 263 -8.66 -4.94 -15.77
CA ILE A 263 -8.87 -6.34 -16.20
C ILE A 263 -8.30 -6.55 -17.61
N PHE A 264 -8.54 -5.61 -18.53
CA PHE A 264 -8.01 -5.69 -19.89
C PHE A 264 -6.48 -5.72 -19.91
N TYR A 265 -5.82 -4.90 -19.11
CA TYR A 265 -4.36 -4.93 -18.92
C TYR A 265 -3.89 -6.28 -18.37
N LEU A 266 -4.49 -6.76 -17.27
CA LEU A 266 -4.08 -8.02 -16.62
C LEU A 266 -4.21 -9.25 -17.53
N ARG A 267 -5.16 -9.25 -18.47
CA ARG A 267 -5.30 -10.33 -19.48
C ARG A 267 -4.13 -10.42 -20.46
N GLN A 268 -3.39 -9.34 -20.63
CA GLN A 268 -2.29 -9.24 -21.60
C GLN A 268 -0.93 -9.53 -20.98
N VAL A 269 -0.86 -9.61 -19.64
CA VAL A 269 0.35 -9.89 -18.89
C VAL A 269 0.94 -11.24 -19.28
N LYS A 270 2.23 -11.25 -19.61
CA LYS A 270 2.98 -12.46 -19.96
C LYS A 270 3.62 -13.07 -18.72
N GLN A 271 3.99 -14.35 -18.82
CA GLN A 271 4.65 -15.05 -17.71
C GLN A 271 5.99 -14.43 -17.30
N GLU A 272 6.70 -13.81 -18.25
CA GLU A 272 7.98 -13.14 -18.01
C GLU A 272 7.84 -11.88 -17.14
N GLU A 273 6.66 -11.28 -17.12
CA GLU A 273 6.40 -9.99 -16.50
C GLU A 273 5.90 -10.13 -15.06
N LEU A 274 5.52 -11.33 -14.60
CA LEU A 274 4.81 -11.55 -13.33
C LEU A 274 5.54 -11.01 -12.07
N GLN A 275 6.85 -10.80 -12.14
CA GLN A 275 7.63 -10.21 -11.06
C GLN A 275 7.52 -8.67 -10.98
N ASP A 276 6.90 -8.03 -11.97
CA ASP A 276 6.70 -6.59 -11.99
C ASP A 276 5.78 -6.16 -10.82
N PRO A 277 6.26 -5.29 -9.90
CA PRO A 277 5.45 -4.77 -8.81
C PRO A 277 4.17 -4.06 -9.26
N PHE A 278 4.13 -3.56 -10.50
CA PHE A 278 2.95 -2.93 -11.06
C PHE A 278 1.80 -3.93 -11.25
N ILE A 279 2.08 -5.17 -11.65
CA ILE A 279 1.05 -6.22 -11.77
C ILE A 279 0.49 -6.55 -10.39
N PHE A 280 1.35 -6.62 -9.38
CA PHE A 280 0.90 -6.84 -8.00
C PHE A 280 -0.04 -5.71 -7.54
N ALA A 281 0.30 -4.45 -7.83
CA ALA A 281 -0.54 -3.31 -7.52
C ALA A 281 -1.91 -3.39 -8.26
N SER A 282 -1.91 -3.78 -9.54
CA SER A 282 -3.12 -3.98 -10.34
C SER A 282 -4.00 -5.13 -9.82
N VAL A 283 -3.40 -6.25 -9.41
CA VAL A 283 -4.13 -7.38 -8.80
C VAL A 283 -4.68 -7.00 -7.43
N ARG A 284 -3.91 -6.25 -6.62
CA ARG A 284 -4.36 -5.76 -5.31
C ARG A 284 -5.59 -4.87 -5.44
N VAL A 285 -5.54 -3.84 -6.28
CA VAL A 285 -6.67 -2.90 -6.43
C VAL A 285 -7.91 -3.62 -6.98
N LEU A 286 -7.72 -4.58 -7.89
CA LEU A 286 -8.81 -5.42 -8.38
C LEU A 286 -9.38 -6.30 -7.25
N GLY A 287 -8.54 -6.84 -6.37
CA GLY A 287 -8.97 -7.56 -5.17
C GLY A 287 -9.88 -6.71 -4.28
N ALA A 288 -9.54 -5.43 -4.09
CA ALA A 288 -10.40 -4.48 -3.38
C ALA A 288 -11.76 -4.27 -4.06
N TRP A 289 -11.81 -4.21 -5.39
CA TRP A 289 -13.09 -4.15 -6.12
C TRP A 289 -13.92 -5.42 -5.99
N MET A 290 -13.28 -6.59 -6.10
CA MET A 290 -13.93 -7.89 -6.00
C MET A 290 -14.47 -8.18 -4.60
N ALA A 291 -13.91 -7.53 -3.56
CA ALA A 291 -14.35 -7.68 -2.18
C ALA A 291 -15.77 -7.15 -1.92
N GLU A 292 -16.32 -6.30 -2.79
CA GLU A 292 -17.54 -5.54 -2.51
C GLU A 292 -18.82 -6.15 -3.09
N GLU A 293 -18.83 -7.47 -3.33
CA GLU A 293 -19.93 -8.26 -3.89
C GLU A 293 -20.68 -7.54 -5.04
N THR A 294 -19.94 -7.01 -6.01
CA THR A 294 -20.54 -6.26 -7.12
C THR A 294 -21.05 -7.19 -8.22
N SER A 295 -22.19 -6.85 -8.84
CA SER A 295 -22.66 -7.53 -10.06
C SER A 295 -21.93 -7.09 -11.33
N SER A 296 -21.12 -6.03 -11.22
CA SER A 296 -20.38 -5.41 -12.32
C SER A 296 -19.18 -6.26 -12.73
N LEU A 297 -18.87 -6.26 -14.03
CA LEU A 297 -17.72 -6.95 -14.63
C LEU A 297 -17.64 -8.46 -14.34
N LYS A 298 -18.75 -9.11 -13.97
CA LYS A 298 -18.76 -10.54 -13.56
C LYS A 298 -18.22 -11.48 -14.63
N GLN A 299 -18.57 -11.24 -15.89
CA GLN A 299 -18.08 -12.05 -16.99
C GLN A 299 -16.57 -11.85 -17.15
N GLU A 300 -16.12 -10.60 -17.06
CA GLU A 300 -14.75 -10.21 -17.28
C GLU A 300 -13.83 -10.76 -16.19
N ILE A 301 -14.31 -10.74 -14.94
CA ILE A 301 -13.66 -11.36 -13.79
C ILE A 301 -13.58 -12.88 -13.99
N CYS A 302 -14.67 -13.55 -14.37
CA CYS A 302 -14.66 -15.00 -14.63
C CYS A 302 -13.59 -15.41 -15.65
N GLU A 303 -13.46 -14.64 -16.74
CA GLU A 303 -12.45 -14.86 -17.77
C GLU A 303 -11.02 -14.61 -17.27
N LEU A 304 -10.84 -13.73 -16.26
CA LEU A 304 -9.53 -13.43 -15.66
C LEU A 304 -9.14 -14.39 -14.53
N LEU A 305 -10.10 -15.12 -13.92
CA LEU A 305 -9.85 -16.00 -12.77
C LEU A 305 -8.69 -17.00 -12.95
N PRO A 306 -8.53 -17.69 -14.10
CA PRO A 306 -7.39 -18.58 -14.31
C PRO A 306 -6.03 -17.88 -14.12
N PHE A 307 -5.90 -16.66 -14.65
CA PHE A 307 -4.72 -15.84 -14.47
C PHE A 307 -4.51 -15.48 -12.99
N LEU A 308 -5.56 -15.03 -12.28
CA LEU A 308 -5.45 -14.65 -10.87
C LEU A 308 -5.01 -15.83 -9.98
N VAL A 309 -5.54 -17.03 -10.23
CA VAL A 309 -5.18 -18.24 -9.48
C VAL A 309 -3.74 -18.66 -9.79
N ASP A 310 -3.32 -18.67 -11.06
CA ASP A 310 -1.92 -18.99 -11.43
C ASP A 310 -0.93 -17.96 -10.86
N TYR A 311 -1.25 -16.67 -10.97
CA TYR A 311 -0.43 -15.58 -10.45
C TYR A 311 -0.24 -15.69 -8.94
N ALA A 312 -1.35 -15.83 -8.19
CA ALA A 312 -1.31 -15.92 -6.75
C ALA A 312 -0.60 -17.20 -6.29
N ARG A 313 -0.75 -18.32 -7.02
CA ARG A 313 -0.02 -19.58 -6.78
C ARG A 313 1.49 -19.41 -6.96
N LYS A 314 1.94 -18.74 -8.03
CA LYS A 314 3.36 -18.53 -8.29
C LYS A 314 4.01 -17.70 -7.20
N LEU A 315 3.43 -16.54 -6.88
CA LEU A 315 3.94 -15.68 -5.81
C LEU A 315 3.94 -16.38 -4.45
N PHE A 316 2.90 -17.15 -4.15
CA PHE A 316 2.83 -17.93 -2.91
C PHE A 316 3.94 -18.98 -2.83
N LYS A 317 4.18 -19.74 -3.91
CA LYS A 317 5.21 -20.78 -3.94
C LYS A 317 6.64 -20.23 -3.93
N GLU A 318 6.87 -19.10 -4.60
CA GLU A 318 8.16 -18.42 -4.60
C GLU A 318 8.46 -17.73 -3.26
N GLY A 319 7.42 -17.24 -2.57
CA GLY A 319 7.52 -16.70 -1.21
C GLY A 319 7.53 -17.74 -0.09
N SER A 320 7.17 -19.00 -0.37
CA SER A 320 7.21 -20.10 0.60
C SER A 320 8.64 -20.65 0.75
N PRO A 321 9.20 -20.73 1.96
CA PRO A 321 10.54 -21.28 2.16
C PRO A 321 10.52 -22.78 1.86
N ALA A 322 10.93 -23.16 0.65
CA ALA A 322 11.12 -24.57 0.30
C ALA A 322 12.13 -25.24 1.26
N VAL A 323 11.81 -26.45 1.69
CA VAL A 323 12.54 -27.29 2.65
C VAL A 323 13.96 -27.69 2.17
N ASN A 324 15.00 -27.01 2.70
CA ASN A 324 16.41 -27.40 3.08
C ASN A 324 17.44 -27.97 2.04
N PRO A 325 18.81 -27.96 2.28
CA PRO A 325 19.59 -27.79 3.53
C PRO A 325 20.90 -26.90 3.44
N PRO A 326 21.89 -27.02 4.36
CA PRO A 326 22.39 -25.98 5.27
C PRO A 326 23.60 -25.13 4.78
N GLN A 327 23.91 -24.07 5.55
CA GLN A 327 25.06 -23.12 5.44
C GLN A 327 24.74 -21.87 4.59
N ALA A 328 24.99 -20.63 4.99
CA ALA A 328 25.75 -20.07 6.09
C ALA A 328 25.17 -18.71 6.54
N GLU A 329 25.23 -18.50 7.85
CA GLU A 329 25.49 -17.24 8.58
C GLU A 329 25.21 -15.88 7.91
N LEU A 330 24.28 -15.16 8.56
CA LEU A 330 24.43 -13.75 8.96
C LEU A 330 24.67 -12.72 7.85
N VAL A 331 23.63 -12.37 7.09
CA VAL A 331 23.39 -10.96 6.73
C VAL A 331 21.89 -10.71 6.64
N SER A 332 21.30 -10.21 7.72
CA SER A 332 19.99 -9.56 7.69
C SER A 332 20.13 -8.22 6.96
N THR A 333 20.17 -8.28 5.63
CA THR A 333 19.86 -7.14 4.78
C THR A 333 18.35 -7.15 4.59
N GLU A 334 17.66 -6.32 5.36
CA GLU A 334 16.30 -5.86 5.03
C GLU A 334 16.38 -5.05 3.73
N SER A 335 16.60 -5.72 2.59
CA SER A 335 16.27 -5.17 1.29
C SER A 335 14.82 -5.57 1.01
N SER A 336 13.92 -4.62 1.25
CA SER A 336 12.58 -4.44 0.68
C SER A 336 12.02 -5.52 -0.28
N ALA A 337 11.90 -6.77 0.15
CA ALA A 337 10.96 -7.68 -0.49
C ALA A 337 9.59 -7.20 -0.04
N LEU A 338 8.87 -6.45 -0.89
CA LEU A 338 7.45 -6.21 -0.67
C LEU A 338 6.82 -7.56 -0.36
N PRO A 339 5.95 -7.69 0.66
CA PRO A 339 5.24 -8.94 0.88
C PRO A 339 4.39 -9.24 -0.36
N GLN A 340 4.86 -10.16 -1.20
CA GLN A 340 4.22 -10.60 -2.44
C GLN A 340 3.05 -11.55 -2.15
N ASP A 341 2.19 -11.18 -1.20
CA ASP A 341 1.04 -11.98 -0.79
C ASP A 341 -0.21 -11.51 -1.54
N ALA A 342 -0.28 -11.86 -2.83
CA ALA A 342 -1.43 -11.53 -3.67
C ALA A 342 -2.69 -12.28 -3.22
N LEU A 343 -2.53 -13.50 -2.67
CA LEU A 343 -3.65 -14.32 -2.20
C LEU A 343 -4.49 -13.57 -1.17
N ARG A 344 -3.84 -12.94 -0.18
CA ARG A 344 -4.54 -12.18 0.87
C ARG A 344 -5.52 -11.14 0.33
N PHE A 345 -5.17 -10.44 -0.74
CA PHE A 345 -6.02 -9.41 -1.35
C PHE A 345 -7.16 -10.00 -2.21
N LEU A 346 -7.01 -11.24 -2.68
CA LEU A 346 -8.03 -11.94 -3.48
C LEU A 346 -9.03 -12.71 -2.61
N LEU A 347 -8.71 -13.04 -1.36
CA LEU A 347 -9.57 -13.85 -0.49
C LEU A 347 -10.99 -13.31 -0.35
N PRO A 348 -11.23 -12.00 -0.10
CA PRO A 348 -12.61 -11.51 0.03
C PRO A 348 -13.41 -11.73 -1.26
N GLY A 349 -12.83 -11.40 -2.42
CA GLY A 349 -13.44 -11.67 -3.72
C GLY A 349 -13.71 -13.15 -3.97
N PHE A 350 -12.77 -14.03 -3.64
CA PHE A 350 -12.97 -15.48 -3.74
C PHE A 350 -14.07 -15.99 -2.80
N CYS A 351 -14.27 -15.35 -1.64
CA CYS A 351 -15.37 -15.67 -0.73
C CYS A 351 -16.73 -15.42 -1.41
N HIS A 352 -16.93 -14.27 -2.04
CA HIS A 352 -18.19 -14.01 -2.78
C HIS A 352 -18.33 -14.93 -4.01
N LEU A 353 -17.27 -15.07 -4.80
CA LEU A 353 -17.29 -15.85 -6.03
C LEU A 353 -17.53 -17.35 -5.80
N THR A 354 -17.08 -17.91 -4.68
CA THR A 354 -17.37 -19.33 -4.37
C THR A 354 -18.82 -19.60 -4.00
N ALA A 355 -19.61 -18.58 -3.67
CA ALA A 355 -21.05 -18.73 -3.47
C ALA A 355 -21.83 -18.85 -4.80
N GLU A 356 -21.25 -18.42 -5.92
CA GLU A 356 -21.90 -18.39 -7.24
C GLU A 356 -21.45 -19.56 -8.14
N ASP A 357 -22.35 -20.11 -8.96
CA ASP A 357 -22.10 -21.34 -9.72
C ASP A 357 -20.92 -21.25 -10.69
N LYS A 358 -20.98 -20.34 -11.67
CA LYS A 358 -19.97 -20.21 -12.73
C LYS A 358 -18.56 -19.91 -12.19
N PRO A 359 -18.34 -18.86 -11.39
CA PRO A 359 -16.99 -18.56 -10.91
C PRO A 359 -16.46 -19.61 -9.92
N ARG A 360 -17.33 -20.26 -9.12
CA ARG A 360 -16.92 -21.41 -8.29
C ARG A 360 -16.36 -22.54 -9.14
N ASP A 361 -17.04 -22.91 -10.23
CA ASP A 361 -16.60 -24.00 -11.10
C ASP A 361 -15.22 -23.69 -11.72
N ILE A 362 -14.97 -22.43 -12.10
CA ILE A 362 -13.67 -21.98 -12.59
C ILE A 362 -12.61 -22.09 -11.49
N LEU A 363 -12.87 -21.56 -10.29
CA LEU A 363 -11.94 -21.65 -9.16
C LEU A 363 -11.57 -23.10 -8.82
N ILE A 364 -12.54 -24.01 -8.85
CA ILE A 364 -12.32 -25.45 -8.64
C ILE A 364 -11.44 -26.03 -9.76
N ALA A 365 -11.75 -25.73 -11.03
CA ALA A 365 -11.01 -26.23 -12.19
C ALA A 365 -9.54 -25.77 -12.18
N GLU A 366 -9.28 -24.53 -11.76
CA GLU A 366 -7.95 -23.93 -11.65
C GLU A 366 -7.19 -24.37 -10.37
N GLY A 367 -7.79 -25.25 -9.57
CA GLY A 367 -7.17 -25.82 -8.37
C GLY A 367 -7.01 -24.82 -7.22
N ALA A 368 -7.90 -23.83 -7.13
CA ALA A 368 -7.93 -22.89 -6.01
C ALA A 368 -8.16 -23.57 -4.64
N PRO A 369 -9.00 -24.63 -4.50
CA PRO A 369 -9.20 -25.29 -3.20
C PRO A 369 -7.91 -25.82 -2.58
N ALA A 370 -7.06 -26.49 -3.38
CA ALA A 370 -5.78 -27.01 -2.91
C ALA A 370 -4.81 -25.87 -2.52
N LEU A 371 -4.75 -24.82 -3.34
CA LEU A 371 -3.94 -23.63 -3.07
C LEU A 371 -4.35 -22.95 -1.75
N LEU A 372 -5.66 -22.77 -1.55
CA LEU A 372 -6.20 -22.17 -0.33
C LEU A 372 -5.96 -23.04 0.90
N CYS A 373 -5.98 -24.38 0.75
CA CYS A 373 -5.62 -25.28 1.86
C CYS A 373 -4.15 -25.10 2.25
N GLU A 374 -3.23 -25.08 1.29
CA GLU A 374 -1.80 -24.83 1.55
C GLU A 374 -1.59 -23.47 2.23
N TYR A 375 -2.25 -22.42 1.71
CA TYR A 375 -2.18 -21.08 2.28
C TYR A 375 -2.78 -21.01 3.70
N PHE A 376 -3.89 -21.69 3.96
CA PHE A 376 -4.49 -21.81 5.30
C PHE A 376 -3.52 -22.41 6.32
N LEU A 377 -2.82 -23.49 5.94
CA LEU A 377 -1.83 -24.12 6.80
C LEU A 377 -0.68 -23.17 7.15
N GLN A 378 -0.14 -22.45 6.16
CA GLN A 378 0.92 -21.48 6.40
C GLN A 378 0.46 -20.33 7.31
N GLN A 379 -0.73 -19.77 7.06
CA GLN A 379 -1.27 -18.69 7.91
C GLN A 379 -1.56 -19.19 9.33
N TRP A 380 -1.97 -20.45 9.49
CA TRP A 380 -2.14 -21.08 10.80
C TRP A 380 -0.81 -21.22 11.56
N GLU A 381 0.27 -21.61 10.89
CA GLU A 381 1.61 -21.67 11.47
C GLU A 381 2.11 -20.28 11.89
N VAL A 382 1.86 -19.25 11.07
CA VAL A 382 2.18 -17.85 11.43
C VAL A 382 1.43 -17.43 12.69
N LEU A 383 0.11 -17.63 12.73
CA LEU A 383 -0.72 -17.27 13.88
C LEU A 383 -0.26 -17.95 15.18
N THR A 384 0.12 -19.23 15.09
CA THR A 384 0.55 -20.00 16.27
C THR A 384 2.01 -19.74 16.70
N SER A 385 2.81 -19.13 15.83
CA SER A 385 4.19 -18.75 16.11
C SER A 385 4.32 -17.36 16.73
N GLU A 386 3.31 -16.50 16.58
CA GLU A 386 3.31 -15.15 17.16
C GLU A 386 3.07 -15.20 18.69
N PRO A 387 3.79 -14.37 19.48
CA PRO A 387 3.55 -14.28 20.93
C PRO A 387 2.11 -13.82 21.21
N THR A 388 1.45 -14.46 22.18
CA THR A 388 0.04 -14.30 22.60
C THR A 388 -0.27 -12.93 23.27
N ALA A 389 0.26 -11.83 22.73
CA ALA A 389 -0.10 -10.49 23.18
C ALA A 389 -1.47 -10.10 22.58
N PRO A 390 -2.35 -9.43 23.34
CA PRO A 390 -3.61 -8.92 22.82
C PRO A 390 -3.32 -7.76 21.86
N ALA A 391 -3.14 -8.08 20.58
CA ALA A 391 -3.04 -7.12 19.48
C ALA A 391 -4.41 -6.99 18.78
N PRO A 392 -4.67 -5.90 18.05
CA PRO A 392 -5.79 -5.85 17.09
C PRO A 392 -5.72 -7.02 16.10
N LEU A 393 -6.87 -7.39 15.52
CA LEU A 393 -6.99 -8.48 14.54
C LEU A 393 -5.83 -8.43 13.54
N THR A 394 -4.99 -9.46 13.55
CA THR A 394 -3.86 -9.53 12.62
C THR A 394 -4.39 -9.77 11.20
N SER A 395 -3.65 -9.32 10.19
CA SER A 395 -3.97 -9.63 8.79
C SER A 395 -4.07 -11.14 8.53
N THR A 396 -3.32 -11.93 9.31
CA THR A 396 -3.34 -13.40 9.31
C THR A 396 -4.66 -13.95 9.84
N GLU A 397 -5.16 -13.48 10.99
CA GLU A 397 -6.44 -13.94 11.53
C GLU A 397 -7.58 -13.62 10.56
N MET A 398 -7.63 -12.42 9.99
CA MET A 398 -8.63 -12.05 8.98
C MET A 398 -8.58 -12.98 7.77
N SER A 399 -7.38 -13.31 7.27
CA SER A 399 -7.20 -14.24 6.16
C SER A 399 -7.76 -15.64 6.48
N LEU A 400 -7.48 -16.16 7.68
CA LEU A 400 -8.01 -17.45 8.14
C LEU A 400 -9.53 -17.43 8.26
N GLN A 401 -10.10 -16.35 8.79
CA GLN A 401 -11.55 -16.19 8.90
C GLN A 401 -12.22 -16.16 7.52
N THR A 402 -11.69 -15.39 6.56
CA THR A 402 -12.22 -15.33 5.18
C THR A 402 -12.10 -16.69 4.48
N MET A 403 -10.97 -17.39 4.63
CA MET A 403 -10.82 -18.74 4.08
C MET A 403 -11.81 -19.74 4.67
N CYS A 404 -12.15 -19.64 5.96
CA CYS A 404 -13.21 -20.46 6.53
C CYS A 404 -14.55 -20.23 5.80
N GLY A 405 -14.85 -18.98 5.44
CA GLY A 405 -16.01 -18.63 4.61
C GLY A 405 -15.96 -19.26 3.22
N ILE A 406 -14.81 -19.16 2.53
CA ILE A 406 -14.59 -19.79 1.21
C ILE A 406 -14.83 -21.31 1.29
N PHE A 407 -14.22 -21.99 2.26
CA PHE A 407 -14.39 -23.44 2.42
C PHE A 407 -15.82 -23.80 2.79
N LEU A 408 -16.51 -23.00 3.62
CA LEU A 408 -17.91 -23.24 3.95
C LEU A 408 -18.80 -23.17 2.70
N ASN A 409 -18.56 -22.20 1.81
CA ASN A 409 -19.24 -22.13 0.52
C ASN A 409 -19.03 -23.41 -0.28
N LEU A 410 -17.79 -23.91 -0.38
CA LEU A 410 -17.48 -25.16 -1.09
C LEU A 410 -18.15 -26.39 -0.46
N VAL A 411 -18.19 -26.47 0.88
CA VAL A 411 -18.84 -27.57 1.60
C VAL A 411 -20.35 -27.61 1.32
N VAL A 412 -20.98 -26.45 1.22
CA VAL A 412 -22.43 -26.33 0.96
C VAL A 412 -22.75 -26.54 -0.53
N THR A 413 -21.97 -25.93 -1.42
CA THR A 413 -22.31 -25.82 -2.85
C THR A 413 -21.63 -26.88 -3.73
N ALA A 414 -20.49 -27.44 -3.29
CA ALA A 414 -19.71 -28.43 -4.04
C ALA A 414 -19.28 -29.62 -3.13
N PRO A 415 -20.21 -30.30 -2.43
CA PRO A 415 -19.87 -31.35 -1.46
C PRO A 415 -19.13 -32.55 -2.09
N ASP A 416 -19.33 -32.80 -3.39
CA ASP A 416 -18.63 -33.87 -4.09
C ASP A 416 -17.13 -33.61 -4.25
N VAL A 417 -16.74 -32.34 -4.41
CA VAL A 417 -15.33 -31.93 -4.46
C VAL A 417 -14.69 -32.15 -3.09
N VAL A 418 -15.37 -31.70 -2.03
CA VAL A 418 -14.92 -31.89 -0.64
C VAL A 418 -14.77 -33.37 -0.30
N ARG A 419 -15.65 -34.24 -0.81
CA ARG A 419 -15.59 -35.69 -0.56
C ARG A 419 -14.42 -36.38 -1.26
N ARG A 420 -14.06 -35.93 -2.48
CA ARG A 420 -13.07 -36.61 -3.33
C ARG A 420 -11.66 -36.11 -3.13
N ASP A 421 -11.50 -34.82 -2.87
CA ASP A 421 -10.19 -34.19 -2.76
C ASP A 421 -9.60 -34.38 -1.35
N LYS A 422 -8.44 -35.03 -1.28
CA LYS A 422 -7.75 -35.35 -0.03
C LYS A 422 -7.28 -34.11 0.72
N THR A 423 -7.13 -32.96 0.06
CA THR A 423 -6.75 -31.70 0.71
C THR A 423 -7.73 -31.31 1.81
N PHE A 424 -9.03 -31.59 1.63
CA PHE A 424 -10.03 -31.36 2.66
C PHE A 424 -9.92 -32.30 3.87
N SER A 425 -9.35 -33.49 3.70
CA SER A 425 -9.03 -34.36 4.84
C SER A 425 -7.88 -33.77 5.67
N SER A 426 -6.83 -33.27 5.00
CA SER A 426 -5.74 -32.56 5.68
C SER A 426 -6.21 -31.30 6.38
N LEU A 427 -7.10 -30.52 5.75
CA LEU A 427 -7.71 -29.34 6.35
C LEU A 427 -8.53 -29.73 7.59
N MET A 428 -9.35 -30.78 7.51
CA MET A 428 -10.10 -31.30 8.66
C MET A 428 -9.19 -31.63 9.85
N ASP A 429 -8.09 -32.34 9.61
CA ASP A 429 -7.12 -32.68 10.66
C ASP A 429 -6.56 -31.44 11.35
N VAL A 430 -6.32 -30.37 10.59
CA VAL A 430 -5.87 -29.10 11.16
C VAL A 430 -6.99 -28.43 11.95
N LEU A 431 -8.20 -28.30 11.41
CA LEU A 431 -9.33 -27.69 12.14
C LEU A 431 -9.58 -28.37 13.50
N LEU A 432 -9.50 -29.71 13.55
CA LEU A 432 -9.65 -30.48 14.79
C LEU A 432 -8.53 -30.25 15.79
N LYS A 433 -7.28 -30.05 15.32
CA LYS A 433 -6.12 -29.73 16.17
C LYS A 433 -6.11 -28.25 16.60
N SER A 434 -6.63 -27.35 15.76
CA SER A 434 -6.71 -25.91 15.99
C SER A 434 -7.73 -25.57 17.07
N LEU A 435 -8.87 -26.25 17.10
CA LEU A 435 -9.98 -25.87 17.98
C LEU A 435 -9.61 -25.87 19.48
N PRO A 436 -8.95 -26.90 20.04
CA PRO A 436 -8.49 -26.88 21.44
C PRO A 436 -7.49 -25.76 21.76
N LEU A 437 -6.72 -25.30 20.76
CA LEU A 437 -5.75 -24.21 20.92
C LEU A 437 -6.42 -22.83 20.92
N LEU A 438 -7.50 -22.68 20.15
CA LEU A 438 -8.25 -21.42 20.05
C LEU A 438 -9.22 -21.19 21.22
N LEU A 439 -9.86 -22.26 21.72
CA LEU A 439 -10.90 -22.15 22.77
C LEU A 439 -10.47 -21.35 24.03
N PRO A 440 -9.24 -21.48 24.55
CA PRO A 440 -8.78 -20.67 25.68
C PRO A 440 -8.57 -19.18 25.34
N GLN A 441 -8.42 -18.85 24.06
CA GLN A 441 -7.99 -17.53 23.57
C GLN A 441 -9.21 -16.67 23.21
N LYS A 442 -9.77 -15.98 24.21
CA LYS A 442 -10.98 -15.16 24.04
C LYS A 442 -10.92 -14.10 22.94
N HIS A 443 -9.72 -13.65 22.56
CA HIS A 443 -9.52 -12.66 21.50
C HIS A 443 -9.70 -13.25 20.09
N HIS A 444 -9.62 -14.57 19.92
CA HIS A 444 -9.84 -15.27 18.65
C HIS A 444 -11.24 -15.91 18.56
N LEU A 445 -12.24 -15.34 19.23
CA LEU A 445 -13.57 -15.94 19.32
C LEU A 445 -14.24 -16.14 17.95
N VAL A 446 -14.09 -15.17 17.05
CA VAL A 446 -14.67 -15.24 15.70
C VAL A 446 -14.01 -16.36 14.90
N LEU A 447 -12.67 -16.43 14.90
CA LEU A 447 -11.95 -17.53 14.25
C LEU A 447 -12.33 -18.89 14.86
N THR A 448 -12.48 -18.97 16.18
CA THR A 448 -12.94 -20.19 16.88
C THR A 448 -14.29 -20.65 16.36
N ALA A 449 -15.26 -19.74 16.26
CA ALA A 449 -16.59 -20.05 15.76
C ALA A 449 -16.57 -20.51 14.29
N ASN A 450 -15.75 -19.85 13.45
CA ASN A 450 -15.58 -20.19 12.04
C ASN A 450 -14.97 -21.59 11.87
N VAL A 451 -13.87 -21.89 12.57
CA VAL A 451 -13.19 -23.19 12.56
C VAL A 451 -14.12 -24.30 13.05
N ALA A 452 -14.86 -24.08 14.14
CA ALA A 452 -15.81 -25.05 14.67
C ALA A 452 -16.94 -25.34 13.68
N THR A 453 -17.52 -24.29 13.09
CA THR A 453 -18.62 -24.41 12.12
C THR A 453 -18.18 -25.15 10.87
N LEU A 454 -17.04 -24.76 10.29
CA LEU A 454 -16.47 -25.42 9.13
C LEU A 454 -16.16 -26.90 9.43
N GLY A 455 -15.51 -27.18 10.55
CA GLY A 455 -15.17 -28.55 10.98
C GLY A 455 -16.41 -29.44 11.12
N LEU A 456 -17.48 -28.95 11.76
CA LEU A 456 -18.72 -29.73 11.89
C LEU A 456 -19.37 -30.02 10.52
N MET A 457 -19.41 -29.02 9.64
CA MET A 457 -19.98 -29.14 8.31
C MET A 457 -19.19 -30.10 7.44
N MET A 458 -17.85 -30.00 7.44
CA MET A 458 -16.97 -30.92 6.73
C MET A 458 -17.07 -32.35 7.27
N ALA A 459 -17.20 -32.52 8.59
CA ALA A 459 -17.27 -33.84 9.21
C ALA A 459 -18.50 -34.60 8.74
N ARG A 460 -19.62 -33.91 8.59
CA ARG A 460 -20.85 -34.47 8.02
C ARG A 460 -20.66 -34.95 6.58
N ILE A 461 -19.95 -34.20 5.74
CA ILE A 461 -19.71 -34.56 4.33
C ILE A 461 -18.72 -35.73 4.22
N LEU A 462 -17.63 -35.68 4.98
CA LEU A 462 -16.55 -36.68 4.96
C LEU A 462 -16.95 -38.00 5.63
N ALA A 463 -17.82 -37.97 6.64
CA ALA A 463 -18.37 -39.20 7.23
C ALA A 463 -19.23 -40.00 6.25
N GLY A 464 -19.85 -39.34 5.26
CA GLY A 464 -20.62 -40.00 4.19
C GLY A 464 -19.77 -40.61 3.06
N SER A 465 -18.44 -40.52 3.14
CA SER A 465 -17.49 -41.15 2.19
C SER A 465 -16.91 -42.48 2.68
N ALA A 466 -17.09 -42.79 3.97
CA ALA A 466 -16.76 -44.07 4.58
C ALA A 466 -17.97 -45.00 4.52
#